data_AF-A0A7J6SEQ0-F1
#
_entry.id   AF-A0A7J6SEQ0-F1
#
_cell.length_a   1.000
_cell.length_b   1.000
_cell.length_c   1.000
_cell.angle_alpha   90.00
_cell.angle_beta   90.00
_cell.angle_gamma   90.00
#
_symmetry.space_group_name_H-M   'P 1'
#
loop_
_entity.id
_entity.type
_entity.pdbx_description
1 polymer ?
#
loop_
_entity_poly.entity_id
_entity_poly.type
_entity_poly.pdbx_seq_one_letter_code
_entity_poly.pdbx_strand_id
1 'polypeptide(L)'
;MKSGSLVEQGTHEELIGKSQGVYHSLVAAQQAAASEASKGVRPSLLRQESTASSSVASHGGTKAEEQSKLVDTRTEKEIERERIDAIAKAYKVPWRRIFALSKAECGFYVPALLGAAVFGSVMPFEGFLLARSMRSFYETDPDDMMDGVILASIGYVILAVSSLLGAFTQIGGFAFIGEHLTKRIRILCFTKFLEQDMAFFDDSKHSP
;
A
#
# COMPACT_ATOMS: atom_id res chain seq x y z
N MET A 1 -44.35 17.39 10.17
CA MET A 1 -45.67 16.91 10.64
C MET A 1 -45.59 16.65 12.14
N LYS A 2 -46.60 17.02 12.92
CA LYS A 2 -46.68 16.73 14.36
C LYS A 2 -47.99 15.99 14.60
N SER A 3 -47.92 14.81 15.20
CA SER A 3 -49.11 13.96 15.47
C SER A 3 -49.98 13.70 14.24
N GLY A 4 -49.37 13.50 13.07
CA GLY A 4 -50.07 13.11 11.84
C GLY A 4 -50.72 14.25 11.05
N SER A 5 -50.62 15.52 11.48
CA SER A 5 -51.09 16.67 10.71
C SER A 5 -49.93 17.49 10.11
N LEU A 6 -50.20 18.14 8.98
CA LEU A 6 -49.29 19.09 8.33
C LEU A 6 -49.25 20.38 9.15
N VAL A 7 -48.07 20.72 9.69
CA VAL A 7 -47.90 21.86 10.63
C VAL A 7 -47.34 23.09 9.92
N GLU A 8 -46.42 22.89 8.98
CA GLU A 8 -45.73 23.97 8.26
C GLU A 8 -45.49 23.51 6.82
N GLN A 9 -45.70 24.42 5.85
CA GLN A 9 -45.43 24.24 4.42
C GLN A 9 -44.85 25.55 3.88
N GLY A 10 -43.83 25.47 3.04
CA GLY A 10 -43.11 26.61 2.48
C GLY A 10 -41.78 26.19 1.87
N THR A 11 -41.02 27.15 1.35
CA THR A 11 -39.65 26.91 0.87
C THR A 11 -38.66 26.85 2.04
N HIS A 12 -37.46 26.32 1.82
CA HIS A 12 -36.43 26.16 2.86
C HIS A 12 -36.11 27.50 3.57
N GLU A 13 -35.99 28.58 2.80
CA GLU A 13 -35.68 29.93 3.29
C GLU A 13 -36.82 30.50 4.16
N GLU A 14 -38.07 30.32 3.73
CA GLU A 14 -39.25 30.76 4.49
C GLU A 14 -39.42 30.02 5.82
N LEU A 15 -39.06 28.72 5.85
CA LEU A 15 -39.20 27.88 7.03
C LEU A 15 -38.04 28.07 8.03
N ILE A 16 -36.84 28.43 7.57
CA ILE A 16 -35.72 28.83 8.43
C ILE A 16 -35.93 30.25 8.98
N GLY A 17 -36.52 31.16 8.22
CA GLY A 17 -36.81 32.53 8.68
C GLY A 17 -37.79 32.59 9.86
N LYS A 18 -38.58 31.52 10.08
CA LYS A 18 -39.47 31.39 11.24
C LYS A 18 -38.69 30.84 12.44
N SER A 19 -38.15 31.75 13.26
CA SER A 19 -37.32 31.42 14.43
C SER A 19 -37.97 30.48 15.46
N GLN A 20 -39.31 30.43 15.53
CA GLN A 20 -40.08 29.53 16.40
C GLN A 20 -40.76 28.37 15.65
N GLY A 21 -40.35 28.08 14.41
CA GLY A 21 -40.90 27.00 13.60
C GLY A 21 -40.38 25.61 13.98
N VAL A 22 -41.21 24.59 13.78
CA VAL A 22 -40.85 23.18 14.02
C VAL A 22 -39.72 22.76 13.07
N TYR A 23 -39.77 23.19 11.81
CA TYR A 23 -38.71 22.91 10.84
C TYR A 23 -37.35 23.52 11.25
N HIS A 24 -37.35 24.80 11.66
CA HIS A 24 -36.15 25.49 12.13
C HIS A 24 -35.50 24.77 13.33
N SER A 25 -36.30 24.33 14.31
CA SER A 25 -35.80 23.59 15.47
C SER A 25 -35.13 22.25 15.11
N LEU A 26 -35.67 21.55 14.11
CA LEU A 26 -35.11 20.28 13.63
C LEU A 26 -33.78 20.49 12.90
N VAL A 27 -33.70 21.51 12.05
CA VAL A 27 -32.46 21.86 11.33
C VAL A 27 -31.38 22.31 12.32
N ALA A 28 -31.73 23.13 13.32
CA ALA A 28 -30.80 23.53 14.39
C ALA A 28 -30.31 22.32 15.21
N ALA A 29 -31.20 21.37 15.53
CA ALA A 29 -30.81 20.14 16.21
C ALA A 29 -29.90 19.25 15.35
N GLN A 30 -30.14 19.16 14.03
CA GLN A 30 -29.26 18.46 13.10
C GLN A 30 -27.87 19.12 13.01
N GLN A 31 -27.80 20.45 12.96
CA GLN A 31 -26.53 21.17 12.94
C GLN A 31 -25.76 21.03 14.26
N ALA A 32 -26.47 21.05 15.40
CA ALA A 32 -25.88 20.77 16.71
C ALA A 32 -25.35 19.33 16.80
N ALA A 33 -26.13 18.34 16.34
CA ALA A 33 -25.71 16.94 16.29
C ALA A 33 -24.53 16.72 15.32
N ALA A 34 -24.48 17.43 14.19
CA ALA A 34 -23.34 17.38 13.26
C ALA A 34 -22.09 18.03 13.87
N SER A 35 -22.25 19.09 14.66
CA SER A 35 -21.17 19.72 15.43
C SER A 35 -20.64 18.80 16.54
N GLU A 36 -21.52 18.09 17.24
CA GLU A 36 -21.14 17.09 18.25
C GLU A 36 -20.52 15.83 17.62
N ALA A 37 -21.00 15.37 16.47
CA ALA A 37 -20.37 14.31 15.67
C ALA A 37 -18.98 14.72 15.11
N SER A 38 -18.67 16.02 15.06
CA SER A 38 -17.33 16.51 14.75
C SER A 38 -16.37 16.48 15.95
N LYS A 39 -16.90 16.39 17.18
CA LYS A 39 -16.13 16.17 18.43
C LYS A 39 -16.01 14.68 18.80
N GLY A 40 -16.87 13.82 18.26
CA GLY A 40 -16.75 12.36 18.34
C GLY A 40 -16.80 11.74 16.94
N VAL A 41 -15.64 11.42 16.37
CA VAL A 41 -15.48 10.97 14.98
C VAL A 41 -16.39 9.77 14.67
N ARG A 42 -17.45 10.02 13.91
CA ARG A 42 -18.18 9.02 13.11
C ARG A 42 -18.49 9.65 11.74
N PRO A 43 -18.06 9.06 10.61
CA PRO A 43 -18.54 9.49 9.31
C PRO A 43 -19.80 8.68 8.97
N SER A 44 -20.97 9.31 8.95
CA SER A 44 -22.16 8.72 8.32
C SER A 44 -22.52 9.49 7.06
N LEU A 45 -22.13 8.88 5.93
CA LEU A 45 -22.77 8.86 4.63
C LEU A 45 -23.97 9.79 4.43
N LEU A 46 -23.80 10.79 3.55
CA LEU A 46 -24.68 11.12 2.40
C LEU A 46 -24.25 12.50 1.86
N ARG A 47 -23.33 12.49 0.90
CA ARG A 47 -22.99 13.67 0.09
C ARG A 47 -23.82 13.60 -1.19
N GLN A 48 -24.81 14.48 -1.31
CA GLN A 48 -25.51 14.73 -2.58
C GLN A 48 -25.28 16.19 -2.99
N GLU A 49 -24.83 16.34 -4.23
CA GLU A 49 -24.42 17.55 -4.92
C GLU A 49 -25.56 18.58 -5.07
N SER A 50 -25.24 19.88 -5.08
CA SER A 50 -25.38 20.74 -6.30
C SER A 50 -25.21 22.26 -6.02
N THR A 51 -24.24 22.83 -6.72
CA THR A 51 -24.27 24.10 -7.51
C THR A 51 -24.58 25.47 -6.88
N ALA A 52 -23.50 26.25 -6.74
CA ALA A 52 -23.22 27.55 -7.39
C ALA A 52 -24.04 28.84 -7.15
N SER A 53 -23.26 29.89 -6.78
CA SER A 53 -23.43 31.36 -6.99
C SER A 53 -24.47 32.10 -6.15
N SER A 54 -24.32 33.34 -5.65
CA SER A 54 -23.30 34.41 -5.63
C SER A 54 -23.88 35.48 -4.66
N SER A 55 -23.14 36.20 -3.79
CA SER A 55 -22.54 37.51 -4.11
C SER A 55 -22.07 38.28 -2.83
N VAL A 56 -20.78 38.65 -2.84
CA VAL A 56 -20.07 39.90 -2.50
C VAL A 56 -20.58 40.91 -1.43
N ALA A 57 -19.59 41.34 -0.60
CA ALA A 57 -19.41 42.56 0.23
C ALA A 57 -19.87 42.48 1.72
N SER A 58 -19.13 42.93 2.75
CA SER A 58 -18.02 43.88 2.87
C SER A 58 -17.25 43.70 4.22
N HIS A 59 -15.97 44.08 4.16
CA HIS A 59 -14.92 44.36 5.17
C HIS A 59 -15.14 44.24 6.70
N GLY A 60 -14.10 43.68 7.36
CA GLY A 60 -13.75 43.96 8.76
C GLY A 60 -12.71 43.00 9.33
N GLY A 61 -11.43 43.22 9.06
CA GLY A 61 -10.35 42.29 9.41
C GLY A 61 -9.99 42.22 10.88
N THR A 62 -9.82 40.99 11.38
CA THR A 62 -8.93 40.64 12.50
C THR A 62 -8.28 39.28 12.20
N LYS A 63 -6.95 39.30 12.04
CA LYS A 63 -6.05 38.13 11.99
C LYS A 63 -6.00 37.50 13.41
N ALA A 64 -5.74 36.23 13.68
CA ALA A 64 -5.61 34.99 12.93
C ALA A 64 -5.46 33.89 14.02
N GLU A 65 -6.16 32.77 13.86
CA GLU A 65 -5.69 31.40 14.16
C GLU A 65 -6.85 30.45 13.89
N GLU A 66 -7.26 30.41 12.62
CA GLU A 66 -8.12 29.34 12.15
C GLU A 66 -7.17 28.24 11.66
N GLN A 67 -6.95 27.26 12.54
CA GLN A 67 -6.34 25.99 12.16
C GLN A 67 -7.16 25.41 11.02
N SER A 68 -6.65 25.65 9.81
CA SER A 68 -6.95 24.91 8.59
C SER A 68 -6.96 23.43 8.94
N LYS A 69 -8.16 22.88 9.15
CA LYS A 69 -8.41 21.46 8.93
C LYS A 69 -8.20 21.29 7.43
N LEU A 70 -6.95 21.02 7.06
CA LEU A 70 -6.61 20.37 5.82
C LEU A 70 -7.59 19.22 5.67
N VAL A 71 -8.54 19.39 4.76
CA VAL A 71 -9.36 18.30 4.25
C VAL A 71 -8.34 17.28 3.78
N ASP A 72 -8.21 16.20 4.54
CA ASP A 72 -7.21 15.18 4.31
C ASP A 72 -7.62 14.43 3.06
N THR A 73 -7.22 14.95 1.90
CA THR A 73 -7.33 14.30 0.59
C THR A 73 -6.30 13.18 0.46
N ARG A 74 -5.90 12.57 1.57
CA ARG A 74 -5.07 11.38 1.56
C ARG A 74 -5.93 10.19 1.16
N THR A 75 -5.41 9.42 0.23
CA THR A 75 -6.07 8.20 -0.19
C THR A 75 -6.02 7.22 0.98
N GLU A 76 -7.05 6.40 1.22
CA GLU A 76 -7.06 5.37 2.27
C GLU A 76 -5.79 4.50 2.27
N LYS A 77 -5.23 4.27 1.07
CA LYS A 77 -3.97 3.55 0.85
C LYS A 77 -2.73 4.24 1.43
N GLU A 78 -2.71 5.57 1.49
CA GLU A 78 -1.60 6.33 2.06
C GLU A 78 -1.63 6.29 3.58
N ILE A 79 -2.82 6.43 4.18
CA ILE A 79 -3.04 6.28 5.62
C ILE A 79 -2.64 4.87 6.07
N GLU A 80 -3.02 3.84 5.31
CA GLU A 80 -2.66 2.46 5.63
C GLU A 80 -1.15 2.21 5.52
N ARG A 81 -0.48 2.80 4.53
CA ARG A 81 1.00 2.73 4.42
C ARG A 81 1.69 3.36 5.62
N GLU A 82 1.24 4.55 6.05
CA GLU A 82 1.78 5.22 7.23
C GLU A 82 1.58 4.39 8.51
N ARG A 83 0.43 3.71 8.65
CA ARG A 83 0.17 2.78 9.76
C ARG A 83 1.12 1.59 9.73
N ILE A 84 1.30 0.95 8.58
CA ILE A 84 2.23 -0.18 8.41
C ILE A 84 3.66 0.25 8.77
N ASP A 85 4.09 1.43 8.33
CA ASP A 85 5.41 1.97 8.64
C ASP A 85 5.59 2.29 10.13
N ALA A 86 4.55 2.81 10.79
CA ALA A 86 4.56 3.05 12.22
C ALA A 86 4.69 1.73 13.02
N ILE A 87 3.96 0.69 12.63
CA ILE A 87 4.04 -0.64 13.25
C ILE A 87 5.44 -1.25 13.03
N ALA A 88 5.97 -1.15 11.81
CA ALA A 88 7.30 -1.66 11.48
C ALA A 88 8.42 -0.99 12.30
N LYS A 89 8.26 0.30 12.63
CA LYS A 89 9.18 1.02 13.53
C LYS A 89 9.03 0.61 14.99
N ALA A 90 7.81 0.33 15.44
CA ALA A 90 7.52 -0.03 16.83
C ALA A 90 8.02 -1.44 17.18
N TYR A 91 7.93 -2.40 16.26
CA TYR A 91 8.33 -3.78 16.53
C TYR A 91 9.09 -4.41 15.36
N LYS A 92 10.39 -4.64 15.56
CA LYS A 92 11.24 -5.37 14.61
C LYS A 92 11.18 -6.87 14.88
N VAL A 93 10.55 -7.61 13.98
CA VAL A 93 10.44 -9.07 14.09
C VAL A 93 11.84 -9.71 13.97
N PRO A 94 12.26 -10.58 14.89
CA PRO A 94 13.54 -11.26 14.77
C PRO A 94 13.51 -12.27 13.61
N TRP A 95 14.55 -12.24 12.77
CA TRP A 95 14.69 -13.15 11.63
C TRP A 95 14.57 -14.63 11.99
N ARG A 96 15.05 -15.03 13.18
CA ARG A 96 14.95 -16.42 13.68
C ARG A 96 13.49 -16.90 13.77
N ARG A 97 12.55 -16.01 14.12
CA ARG A 97 11.12 -16.36 14.21
C ARG A 97 10.52 -16.59 12.82
N ILE A 98 10.95 -15.80 11.83
CA ILE A 98 10.53 -15.94 10.44
C ILE A 98 11.02 -17.27 9.87
N PHE A 99 12.31 -17.58 10.05
CA PHE A 99 12.89 -18.85 9.63
C PHE A 99 12.31 -20.07 10.36
N ALA A 100 11.96 -19.94 11.64
CA ALA A 100 11.30 -21.01 12.37
C ALA A 100 9.92 -21.36 11.77
N LEU A 101 9.23 -20.35 11.23
CA LEU A 101 7.91 -20.53 10.62
C LEU A 101 7.99 -21.19 9.23
N SER A 102 9.06 -20.91 8.47
CA SER A 102 9.36 -21.52 7.16
C SER A 102 10.15 -22.84 7.24
N LYS A 103 10.42 -23.37 8.44
CA LYS A 103 11.20 -24.61 8.63
C LYS A 103 10.65 -25.82 7.86
N ALA A 104 9.34 -25.87 7.62
CA ALA A 104 8.70 -26.95 6.86
C ALA A 104 9.18 -27.01 5.40
N GLU A 105 9.64 -25.88 4.84
CA GLU A 105 10.10 -25.76 3.44
C GLU A 105 11.62 -25.68 3.34
N CYS A 106 12.36 -26.02 4.41
CA CYS A 106 13.81 -25.87 4.48
C CYS A 106 14.54 -26.60 3.32
N GLY A 107 13.98 -27.70 2.82
CA GLY A 107 14.52 -28.44 1.68
C GLY A 107 14.54 -27.65 0.35
N PHE A 108 13.63 -26.71 0.15
CA PHE A 108 13.56 -25.90 -1.09
C PHE A 108 14.51 -24.70 -1.09
N TYR A 109 15.07 -24.33 0.07
CA TYR A 109 16.05 -23.25 0.14
C TYR A 109 17.36 -23.61 -0.55
N VAL A 110 17.79 -24.87 -0.48
CA VAL A 110 19.06 -25.32 -1.08
C VAL A 110 19.07 -25.11 -2.60
N PRO A 111 18.11 -25.63 -3.38
CA PRO A 111 18.09 -25.39 -4.83
C PRO A 111 17.88 -23.91 -5.17
N ALA A 112 17.06 -23.18 -4.42
CA ALA A 112 16.83 -21.74 -4.64
C ALA A 112 18.12 -20.92 -4.44
N LEU A 113 18.89 -21.22 -3.40
CA LEU A 113 20.18 -20.56 -3.11
C LEU A 113 21.26 -20.92 -4.13
N LEU A 114 21.30 -22.18 -4.58
CA LEU A 114 22.23 -22.59 -5.65
C LEU A 114 21.89 -21.85 -6.96
N GLY A 115 20.61 -21.77 -7.33
CA GLY A 115 20.17 -20.98 -8.49
C GLY A 115 20.54 -19.50 -8.34
N ALA A 116 20.38 -18.93 -7.15
CA ALA A 116 20.75 -17.55 -6.86
C ALA A 116 22.26 -17.29 -6.96
N ALA A 117 23.08 -18.24 -6.52
CA ALA A 117 24.53 -18.14 -6.62
C ALA A 117 24.98 -18.17 -8.08
N VAL A 118 24.42 -19.07 -8.89
CA VAL A 118 24.69 -19.15 -10.33
C VAL A 118 24.27 -17.85 -11.01
N PHE A 119 23.03 -17.40 -10.79
CA PHE A 119 22.53 -16.17 -11.40
C PHE A 119 23.30 -14.92 -10.96
N GLY A 120 23.69 -14.84 -9.68
CA GLY A 120 24.52 -13.75 -9.17
C GLY A 120 25.93 -13.71 -9.77
N SER A 121 26.47 -14.85 -10.19
CA SER A 121 27.77 -14.93 -10.87
C SER A 121 27.73 -14.49 -12.34
N VAL A 122 26.55 -14.35 -12.95
CA VAL A 122 26.40 -13.99 -14.36
C VAL A 122 27.06 -12.64 -14.68
N MET A 123 26.85 -11.62 -13.82
CA MET A 123 27.41 -10.28 -13.99
C MET A 123 28.96 -10.24 -14.11
N PRO A 124 29.74 -10.81 -13.17
CA PRO A 124 31.20 -10.83 -13.31
C PRO A 124 31.68 -11.66 -14.51
N PHE A 125 31.01 -12.78 -14.82
CA PHE A 125 31.36 -13.58 -16.01
C PHE A 125 31.06 -12.85 -17.32
N GLU A 126 29.96 -12.10 -17.38
CA GLU A 126 29.62 -11.25 -18.52
C GLU A 126 30.69 -10.17 -18.74
N GLY A 127 31.14 -9.50 -17.67
CA GLY A 127 32.24 -8.53 -17.74
C GLY A 127 33.56 -9.15 -18.21
N PHE A 128 33.88 -10.38 -17.77
CA PHE A 128 35.05 -11.12 -18.23
C PHE A 128 34.96 -11.47 -19.74
N LEU A 129 33.81 -11.96 -20.20
CA LEU A 129 33.59 -12.26 -21.63
C LEU A 129 33.66 -11.00 -22.49
N LEU A 130 33.15 -9.88 -21.99
CA LEU A 130 33.25 -8.60 -22.68
C LEU A 130 34.70 -8.16 -22.83
N ALA A 131 35.49 -8.22 -21.75
CA ALA A 131 36.91 -7.90 -21.79
C ALA A 131 37.69 -8.82 -22.74
N ARG A 132 37.36 -10.11 -22.78
CA ARG A 132 37.94 -11.09 -23.73
C ARG A 132 37.60 -10.73 -25.16
N SER A 133 36.34 -10.39 -25.43
CA SER A 133 35.85 -10.00 -26.76
C SER A 133 36.56 -8.73 -27.24
N MET A 134 36.67 -7.73 -26.36
CA MET A 134 37.43 -6.51 -26.63
C MET A 134 38.88 -6.80 -26.96
N ARG A 135 39.57 -7.65 -26.20
CA ARG A 135 40.96 -8.06 -26.51
C ARG A 135 41.06 -8.69 -27.91
N SER A 136 40.12 -9.54 -28.29
CA SER A 136 40.11 -10.21 -29.59
C SER A 136 40.09 -9.23 -30.76
N PHE A 137 39.40 -8.08 -30.61
CA PHE A 137 39.34 -7.04 -31.65
C PHE A 137 40.65 -6.26 -31.83
N TYR A 138 41.61 -6.39 -30.91
CA TYR A 138 42.93 -5.78 -31.05
C TYR A 138 43.96 -6.72 -31.70
N GLU A 139 43.58 -7.95 -32.03
CA GLU A 139 44.47 -8.89 -32.72
C GLU A 139 44.69 -8.44 -34.17
N THR A 140 45.93 -8.57 -34.66
CA THR A 140 46.30 -8.04 -35.99
C THR A 140 45.96 -9.03 -37.09
N ASP A 141 46.02 -10.33 -36.79
CA ASP A 141 45.69 -11.40 -37.73
C ASP A 141 44.17 -11.64 -37.78
N PRO A 142 43.54 -11.58 -38.97
CA PRO A 142 42.08 -11.66 -39.10
C PRO A 142 41.51 -13.04 -38.74
N ASP A 143 42.29 -14.11 -38.94
CA ASP A 143 41.89 -15.46 -38.58
C ASP A 143 41.84 -15.64 -37.05
N ASP A 144 42.87 -15.17 -36.34
CA ASP A 144 42.94 -15.22 -34.88
C ASP A 144 41.88 -14.32 -34.21
N MET A 145 41.56 -13.17 -34.83
CA MET A 145 40.46 -12.32 -34.39
C MET A 145 39.12 -13.06 -34.47
N MET A 146 38.85 -13.75 -35.59
CA MET A 146 37.58 -14.45 -35.82
C MET A 146 37.40 -15.60 -34.82
N ASP A 147 38.45 -16.38 -34.59
CA ASP A 147 38.44 -17.50 -33.65
C ASP A 147 38.18 -17.04 -32.22
N GLY A 148 38.80 -15.93 -31.80
CA GLY A 148 38.58 -15.36 -30.46
C GLY A 148 37.16 -14.83 -30.25
N VAL A 149 36.55 -14.23 -31.29
CA VAL A 149 35.15 -13.78 -31.26
C VAL A 149 34.18 -14.96 -31.24
N ILE A 150 34.43 -16.00 -32.04
CA ILE A 150 33.61 -17.23 -32.04
C ILE A 150 33.62 -17.88 -30.66
N LEU A 151 34.80 -17.99 -30.03
CA LEU A 151 34.93 -18.55 -28.68
C LEU A 151 34.18 -17.71 -27.65
N ALA A 152 34.26 -16.37 -27.73
CA ALA A 152 33.52 -15.49 -26.84
C ALA A 152 32.00 -15.59 -27.05
N SER A 153 31.54 -15.71 -28.30
CA SER A 153 30.13 -15.91 -28.65
C SER A 153 29.58 -17.21 -28.07
N ILE A 154 30.33 -18.32 -28.19
CA ILE A 154 29.97 -19.59 -27.53
C ILE A 154 29.88 -19.41 -26.01
N GLY A 155 30.80 -18.65 -25.41
CA GLY A 155 30.76 -18.29 -24.00
C GLY A 155 29.48 -17.55 -23.60
N TYR A 156 29.02 -16.58 -24.41
CA TYR A 156 27.76 -15.88 -24.17
C TYR A 156 26.54 -16.79 -24.27
N VAL A 157 26.54 -17.75 -25.20
CA VAL A 157 25.44 -18.74 -25.31
C VAL A 157 25.37 -19.63 -24.06
N ILE A 158 26.51 -20.14 -23.59
CA ILE A 158 26.57 -20.95 -22.36
C ILE A 158 26.10 -20.13 -21.16
N LEU A 159 26.56 -18.87 -21.05
CA LEU A 159 26.19 -17.95 -19.99
C LEU A 159 24.67 -17.70 -20.00
N ALA A 160 24.06 -17.46 -21.16
CA ALA A 160 22.62 -17.25 -21.30
C ALA A 160 21.79 -18.48 -20.88
N VAL A 161 22.21 -19.69 -21.25
CA VAL A 161 21.53 -20.92 -20.81
C VAL A 161 21.65 -21.10 -19.30
N SER A 162 22.85 -20.90 -18.75
CA SER A 162 23.09 -21.00 -17.31
C SER A 162 22.31 -19.95 -16.49
N SER A 163 22.21 -18.73 -17.01
CA SER A 163 21.48 -17.64 -16.35
C SER A 163 19.97 -17.91 -16.36
N LEU A 164 19.43 -18.46 -17.44
CA LEU A 164 18.01 -18.83 -17.52
C LEU A 164 17.66 -19.92 -16.51
N LEU A 165 18.48 -20.98 -16.42
CA LEU A 165 18.28 -22.06 -15.45
C LEU A 165 18.45 -21.58 -14.00
N GLY A 166 19.47 -20.75 -13.76
CA GLY A 166 19.73 -20.13 -12.46
C GLY A 166 18.57 -19.24 -12.00
N ALA A 167 18.13 -18.33 -12.87
CA ALA A 167 17.02 -17.41 -12.61
C ALA A 167 15.70 -18.15 -12.38
N PHE A 168 15.39 -19.15 -13.21
CA PHE A 168 14.17 -19.95 -13.06
C PHE A 168 14.12 -20.65 -11.70
N THR A 169 15.22 -21.31 -11.32
CA THR A 169 15.32 -22.04 -10.05
C THR A 169 15.31 -21.09 -8.84
N GLN A 170 15.99 -19.94 -8.95
CA GLN A 170 16.01 -18.91 -7.92
C GLN A 170 14.62 -18.33 -7.70
N ILE A 171 14.03 -17.72 -8.74
CA ILE A 171 12.78 -16.98 -8.64
C ILE A 171 11.64 -17.94 -8.30
N GLY A 172 11.56 -19.09 -9.00
CA GLY A 172 10.56 -20.11 -8.73
C GLY A 172 10.67 -20.69 -7.32
N GLY A 173 11.88 -21.01 -6.87
CA GLY A 173 12.13 -21.55 -5.53
C GLY A 173 11.75 -20.56 -4.42
N PHE A 174 12.19 -19.31 -4.51
CA PHE A 174 11.83 -18.29 -3.52
C PHE A 174 10.35 -17.89 -3.57
N ALA A 175 9.73 -17.88 -4.75
CA ALA A 175 8.29 -17.63 -4.87
C ALA A 175 7.47 -18.73 -4.18
N PHE A 176 7.82 -19.99 -4.42
CA PHE A 176 7.14 -21.14 -3.81
C PHE A 176 7.20 -21.11 -2.27
N ILE A 177 8.40 -20.87 -1.73
CA ILE A 177 8.62 -20.72 -0.28
C ILE A 177 7.84 -19.50 0.27
N GLY A 178 7.88 -18.38 -0.46
CA GLY A 178 7.17 -17.17 -0.07
C GLY A 178 5.65 -17.37 -0.01
N GLU A 179 5.08 -18.09 -0.97
CA GLU A 179 3.64 -18.37 -1.03
C GLU A 179 3.19 -19.26 0.13
N HIS A 180 3.92 -20.35 0.40
CA HIS A 180 3.56 -21.26 1.48
C HIS A 180 3.72 -20.61 2.86
N LEU A 181 4.82 -19.87 3.08
CA LEU A 181 5.01 -19.09 4.29
C LEU A 181 3.88 -18.07 4.48
N THR A 182 3.52 -17.34 3.43
CA THR A 182 2.44 -16.34 3.47
C THR A 182 1.10 -17.01 3.78
N LYS A 183 0.78 -18.14 3.14
CA LYS A 183 -0.43 -18.92 3.39
C LYS A 183 -0.51 -19.34 4.87
N ARG A 184 0.59 -19.86 5.42
CA ARG A 184 0.66 -20.28 6.82
C ARG A 184 0.46 -19.12 7.79
N ILE A 185 1.11 -17.98 7.52
CA ILE A 185 0.94 -16.76 8.32
C ILE A 185 -0.51 -16.30 8.28
N ARG A 186 -1.14 -16.25 7.10
CA ARG A 186 -2.54 -15.82 6.97
C ARG A 186 -3.50 -16.70 7.76
N ILE A 187 -3.34 -18.02 7.66
CA ILE A 187 -4.16 -18.96 8.44
C ILE A 187 -3.96 -18.74 9.94
N LEU A 188 -2.70 -18.65 10.39
CA LEU A 188 -2.39 -18.45 11.80
C LEU A 188 -2.94 -17.11 12.33
N CYS A 189 -2.78 -16.03 11.59
CA CYS A 189 -3.31 -14.72 11.94
C CYS A 189 -4.84 -14.75 12.00
N PHE A 190 -5.50 -15.34 11.00
CA PHE A 190 -6.97 -15.43 10.97
C PHE A 190 -7.51 -16.24 12.14
N THR A 191 -6.93 -17.41 12.44
CA THR A 191 -7.29 -18.19 13.64
C THR A 191 -7.13 -17.37 14.91
N LYS A 192 -6.03 -16.63 15.04
CA LYS A 192 -5.77 -15.79 16.21
C LYS A 192 -6.70 -14.58 16.32
N PHE A 193 -7.12 -14.01 15.19
CA PHE A 193 -8.13 -12.96 15.20
C PHE A 193 -9.49 -13.49 15.67
N LEU A 194 -9.90 -14.68 15.26
CA LEU A 194 -11.18 -15.27 15.69
C LEU A 194 -11.21 -15.65 17.18
N GLU A 195 -10.04 -15.93 17.78
CA GLU A 195 -9.91 -16.25 19.21
C GLU A 195 -9.90 -15.01 20.12
N GLN A 196 -9.87 -13.81 19.54
CA GLN A 196 -9.65 -12.58 20.28
C GLN A 196 -10.96 -11.99 20.84
N ASP A 197 -10.90 -11.43 22.04
CA ASP A 197 -12.07 -10.84 22.72
C ASP A 197 -12.67 -9.66 21.96
N MET A 198 -13.98 -9.42 22.13
CA MET A 198 -14.69 -8.28 21.50
C MET A 198 -14.03 -6.92 21.81
N ALA A 199 -13.50 -6.76 23.02
CA ALA A 199 -12.81 -5.53 23.44
C ALA A 199 -11.59 -5.18 22.56
N PHE A 200 -10.96 -6.17 21.92
CA PHE A 200 -9.87 -5.92 20.96
C PHE A 200 -10.37 -5.24 19.68
N PHE A 201 -11.55 -5.63 19.21
CA PHE A 201 -12.18 -5.09 18.00
C PHE A 201 -12.84 -3.73 18.24
N ASP A 202 -13.15 -3.39 19.50
CA ASP A 202 -13.67 -2.08 19.89
C ASP A 202 -12.59 -0.97 19.86
N ASP A 203 -11.29 -1.32 19.80
CA ASP A 203 -10.22 -0.33 19.64
C ASP A 203 -10.23 0.25 18.20
N SER A 204 -10.28 1.58 18.10
CA SER A 204 -10.15 2.35 16.86
C SER A 204 -8.96 1.96 15.95
N LYS A 205 -7.92 1.33 16.51
CA LYS A 205 -6.75 0.84 15.77
C LYS A 205 -6.97 -0.51 15.08
N HIS A 206 -7.95 -1.29 15.53
CA HIS A 206 -8.24 -2.64 15.02
C HIS A 206 -9.64 -2.77 14.43
N SER A 207 -10.43 -1.69 14.47
CA SER A 207 -11.73 -1.60 13.79
C SER A 207 -11.55 -1.74 12.27
N PRO A 208 -12.38 -2.55 11.59
CA PRO A 208 -12.43 -2.61 10.13
C PRO A 208 -12.92 -1.30 9.52
#